data_AF-M5BUE6-F1
#
_entry.id   AF-M5BUE6-F1
#
_cell.length_a   1.000
_cell.length_b   1.000
_cell.length_c   1.000
_cell.angle_alpha   90.00
_cell.angle_beta   90.00
_cell.angle_gamma   90.00
#
_symmetry.space_group_name_H-M   'P 1'
#
loop_
_entity.id
_entity.type
_entity.pdbx_description
1 polymer ?
#
loop_
_entity_poly.entity_id
_entity_poly.type
_entity_poly.pdbx_seq_one_letter_code
_entity_poly.pdbx_strand_id
1 'polypeptide(L)'
;MASTTGVSTETQMTPYESLLWSVWLPRVRSSINNVWSATEPDSALTLFDSWRDLLPPFIHDNVLDQLIIPKIQKAVSEWNPKIAAQSLQAIVFPWLSHVGLRMEDLVGDAKRKVRSNLRGWKVGDGVPKDLIPWKDIFGSKDWDNVLLKYIIPKLSSTLRENFAVNPRSQDLGPLNAVLEWAGIIRDSILARVLEAEFFGKWLSTLHVWLTSKKPNFDEIVEWYQFWKKKVFPEHLLEYPSVASGFERGLQLMNSAMALGPNAAAKLPKPDLTRDPLTPGTTVGGKSKAANGTARPQPSHAADVSFRTIVDEFAAAHNLLLMPTQRTHERSRMPLYRVSSNTSGKGGILVYLLDDVVWAGEGDEWKPVSLEEMVLRATKKQ
;
A
#
# COMPACT_ATOMS: atom_id res chain seq x y z
N MET A 1 -25.80 -36.81 -46.43
CA MET A 1 -26.99 -36.54 -45.59
C MET A 1 -26.52 -36.55 -44.15
N ALA A 2 -26.67 -35.53 -43.31
CA ALA A 2 -27.30 -34.23 -43.45
C ALA A 2 -26.50 -33.23 -42.60
N SER A 3 -26.25 -32.05 -43.15
CA SER A 3 -25.66 -30.91 -42.46
C SER A 3 -26.73 -30.26 -41.60
N THR A 4 -26.54 -30.21 -40.28
CA THR A 4 -27.44 -29.47 -39.38
C THR A 4 -27.07 -27.99 -39.46
N THR A 5 -27.68 -27.28 -40.41
CA THR A 5 -27.68 -25.83 -40.46
C THR A 5 -28.46 -25.29 -39.27
N GLY A 6 -27.77 -24.69 -38.30
CA GLY A 6 -28.41 -23.89 -37.26
C GLY A 6 -29.12 -22.71 -37.92
N VAL A 7 -30.44 -22.76 -37.94
CA VAL A 7 -31.28 -21.62 -38.35
C VAL A 7 -31.10 -20.55 -37.29
N SER A 8 -30.40 -19.47 -37.63
CA SER A 8 -30.46 -18.21 -36.90
C SER A 8 -31.89 -17.68 -37.03
N THR A 9 -32.73 -17.99 -36.04
CA THR A 9 -34.05 -17.38 -35.90
C THR A 9 -33.86 -15.88 -35.74
N GLU A 10 -34.19 -15.11 -36.78
CA GLU A 10 -34.37 -13.67 -36.68
C GLU A 10 -35.47 -13.41 -35.66
N THR A 11 -35.09 -13.01 -34.44
CA THR A 11 -36.04 -12.61 -33.41
C THR A 11 -36.72 -11.33 -33.89
N GLN A 12 -37.90 -11.47 -34.48
CA GLN A 12 -38.71 -10.31 -34.86
C GLN A 12 -39.10 -9.53 -33.61
N MET A 13 -38.83 -8.23 -33.63
CA MET A 13 -39.21 -7.33 -32.54
C MET A 13 -40.73 -7.32 -32.39
N THR A 14 -41.20 -7.33 -31.15
CA THR A 14 -42.60 -7.08 -30.84
C THR A 14 -43.02 -5.66 -31.24
N PRO A 15 -44.33 -5.37 -31.39
CA PRO A 15 -44.79 -4.00 -31.67
C PRO A 15 -44.31 -2.97 -30.63
N TYR A 16 -44.25 -3.37 -29.36
CA TYR A 16 -43.75 -2.52 -28.27
C TYR A 16 -42.25 -2.25 -28.39
N GLU A 17 -41.44 -3.29 -28.62
CA GLU A 17 -40.01 -3.14 -28.87
C GLU A 17 -39.72 -2.28 -30.10
N SER A 18 -40.51 -2.45 -31.17
CA SER A 18 -40.42 -1.65 -32.40
C SER A 18 -40.75 -0.18 -32.15
N LEU A 19 -41.76 0.11 -31.33
CA LEU A 19 -42.10 1.48 -30.90
C LEU A 19 -40.93 2.11 -30.12
N LEU A 20 -40.39 1.40 -29.14
CA LEU A 20 -39.27 1.91 -28.34
C LEU A 20 -38.01 2.10 -29.19
N TRP A 21 -37.71 1.19 -30.10
CA TRP A 21 -36.54 1.26 -30.97
C TRP A 21 -36.64 2.38 -32.00
N SER A 22 -37.81 2.59 -32.62
CA SER A 22 -37.98 3.53 -33.73
C SER A 22 -38.39 4.95 -33.29
N VAL A 23 -39.02 5.10 -32.14
CA VAL A 23 -39.55 6.40 -31.68
C VAL A 23 -38.83 6.89 -30.43
N TRP A 24 -38.74 6.05 -29.39
CA TRP A 24 -38.17 6.48 -28.10
C TRP A 24 -36.65 6.59 -28.14
N LEU A 25 -35.95 5.54 -28.60
CA LEU A 25 -34.50 5.47 -28.61
C LEU A 25 -33.84 6.59 -29.42
N PRO A 26 -34.35 7.01 -30.61
CA PRO A 26 -33.78 8.14 -31.34
C PRO A 26 -33.87 9.47 -30.58
N ARG A 27 -34.94 9.68 -29.80
CA ARG A 27 -35.10 10.89 -28.97
C ARG A 27 -34.12 10.88 -27.81
N VAL A 28 -34.01 9.75 -27.11
CA VAL A 28 -33.05 9.57 -26.02
C VAL A 28 -31.61 9.71 -26.51
N ARG A 29 -31.27 9.08 -27.64
CA ARG A 29 -29.97 9.20 -28.29
C ARG A 29 -29.63 10.65 -28.60
N SER A 30 -30.57 11.41 -29.16
CA SER A 30 -30.35 12.83 -29.45
C SER A 30 -30.07 13.63 -28.18
N SER A 31 -30.86 13.44 -27.10
CA SER A 31 -30.65 14.13 -25.83
C SER A 31 -29.31 13.76 -25.17
N ILE A 32 -28.97 12.46 -25.15
CA ILE A 32 -27.70 11.99 -24.57
C ILE A 32 -26.52 12.56 -25.35
N ASN A 33 -26.57 12.56 -26.68
CA ASN A 33 -25.44 13.00 -27.50
C ASN A 33 -25.25 14.52 -27.45
N ASN A 34 -26.34 15.29 -27.56
CA ASN A 34 -26.27 16.73 -27.79
C ASN A 34 -26.41 17.59 -26.53
N VAL A 35 -27.07 17.08 -25.48
CA VAL A 35 -27.41 17.88 -24.29
C VAL A 35 -26.71 17.37 -23.04
N TRP A 36 -26.74 16.06 -22.80
CA TRP A 36 -26.20 15.49 -21.57
C TRP A 36 -24.66 15.51 -21.51
N SER A 37 -24.12 15.76 -20.32
CA SER A 37 -22.68 15.67 -20.01
C SER A 37 -22.42 14.58 -18.97
N ALA A 38 -21.37 13.77 -19.19
CA ALA A 38 -20.95 12.75 -18.23
C ALA A 38 -20.41 13.32 -16.90
N THR A 39 -20.11 14.62 -16.85
CA THR A 39 -19.75 15.31 -15.61
C THR A 39 -20.94 15.61 -14.71
N GLU A 40 -22.16 15.55 -15.23
CA GLU A 40 -23.41 15.83 -14.53
C GLU A 40 -24.37 14.64 -14.75
N PRO A 41 -24.18 13.55 -13.98
CA PRO A 41 -24.82 12.27 -14.29
C PRO A 41 -26.31 12.24 -13.94
N ASP A 42 -26.79 13.10 -13.03
CA ASP A 42 -28.13 13.02 -12.41
C ASP A 42 -29.29 12.93 -13.40
N SER A 43 -29.24 13.70 -14.49
CA SER A 43 -30.32 13.71 -15.49
C SER A 43 -30.40 12.39 -16.26
N ALA A 44 -29.27 11.80 -16.60
CA ALA A 44 -29.22 10.52 -17.29
C ALA A 44 -29.55 9.36 -16.34
N LEU A 45 -29.10 9.42 -15.08
CA LEU A 45 -29.47 8.45 -14.05
C LEU A 45 -30.97 8.44 -13.80
N THR A 46 -31.58 9.62 -13.64
CA THR A 46 -33.03 9.75 -13.44
C THR A 46 -33.81 9.15 -14.61
N LEU A 47 -33.39 9.43 -15.85
CA LEU A 47 -33.98 8.82 -17.04
C LEU A 47 -33.84 7.30 -17.00
N PHE A 48 -32.65 6.81 -16.67
CA PHE A 48 -32.35 5.39 -16.69
C PHE A 48 -33.14 4.61 -15.63
N ASP A 49 -33.18 5.11 -14.40
CA ASP A 49 -33.92 4.51 -13.29
C ASP A 49 -35.43 4.53 -13.55
N SER A 50 -35.97 5.63 -14.08
CA SER A 50 -37.41 5.76 -14.36
C SER A 50 -37.90 4.84 -15.47
N TRP A 51 -37.02 4.48 -16.41
CA TRP A 51 -37.37 3.65 -17.58
C TRP A 51 -36.91 2.19 -17.44
N ARG A 52 -36.16 1.85 -16.40
CA ARG A 52 -35.56 0.52 -16.20
C ARG A 52 -36.55 -0.63 -16.39
N ASP A 53 -37.71 -0.56 -15.74
CA ASP A 53 -38.71 -1.62 -15.76
C ASP A 53 -39.56 -1.65 -17.06
N LEU A 54 -39.46 -0.58 -17.86
CA LEU A 54 -40.21 -0.42 -19.11
C LEU A 54 -39.39 -0.82 -20.33
N LEU A 55 -38.06 -0.86 -20.23
CA LEU A 55 -37.17 -1.11 -21.35
C LEU A 55 -36.88 -2.61 -21.53
N PRO A 56 -37.06 -3.15 -22.75
CA PRO A 56 -36.54 -4.45 -23.12
C PRO A 56 -35.01 -4.51 -22.89
N PRO A 57 -34.45 -5.66 -22.46
CA PRO A 57 -33.04 -5.77 -22.09
C PRO A 57 -32.07 -5.29 -23.17
N PHE A 58 -32.34 -5.59 -24.45
CA PHE A 58 -31.44 -5.17 -25.53
C PHE A 58 -31.43 -3.65 -25.79
N ILE A 59 -32.54 -2.95 -25.50
CA ILE A 59 -32.61 -1.49 -25.64
C ILE A 59 -31.87 -0.84 -24.46
N HIS A 60 -32.09 -1.36 -23.24
CA HIS A 60 -31.36 -0.95 -22.05
C HIS A 60 -29.85 -1.07 -22.27
N ASP A 61 -29.41 -2.22 -22.79
CA ASP A 61 -28.01 -2.48 -23.12
C ASP A 61 -27.48 -1.58 -24.23
N ASN A 62 -28.28 -1.31 -25.27
CA ASN A 62 -27.91 -0.36 -26.31
C ASN A 62 -27.65 1.05 -25.75
N VAL A 63 -28.50 1.52 -24.83
CA VAL A 63 -28.35 2.83 -24.19
C VAL A 63 -27.07 2.90 -23.38
N LEU A 64 -26.78 1.88 -22.56
CA LEU A 64 -25.54 1.83 -21.79
C LEU A 64 -24.31 1.75 -22.70
N ASP A 65 -24.26 0.76 -23.57
CA ASP A 65 -23.06 0.40 -24.33
C ASP A 65 -22.73 1.41 -25.43
N GLN A 66 -23.75 1.99 -26.08
CA GLN A 66 -23.53 2.86 -27.24
C GLN A 66 -23.62 4.35 -26.92
N LEU A 67 -24.29 4.73 -25.83
CA LEU A 67 -24.58 6.15 -25.55
C LEU A 67 -23.90 6.64 -24.26
N ILE A 68 -24.08 5.91 -23.15
CA ILE A 68 -23.62 6.35 -21.83
C ILE A 68 -22.13 6.04 -21.62
N ILE A 69 -21.74 4.76 -21.70
CA ILE A 69 -20.39 4.30 -21.39
C ILE A 69 -19.32 5.00 -22.25
N PRO A 70 -19.48 5.15 -23.58
CA PRO A 70 -18.48 5.82 -24.40
C PRO A 70 -18.24 7.28 -23.98
N LYS A 71 -19.30 7.98 -23.53
CA LYS A 71 -19.19 9.36 -23.05
C LYS A 71 -18.52 9.44 -21.68
N ILE A 72 -18.78 8.50 -20.78
CA ILE A 72 -18.09 8.43 -19.49
C ILE A 72 -16.62 8.08 -19.70
N GLN A 73 -16.30 7.09 -20.53
CA GLN A 73 -14.92 6.73 -20.88
C GLN A 73 -14.17 7.93 -21.46
N LYS A 74 -14.80 8.67 -22.39
CA LYS A 74 -14.24 9.92 -22.91
C LYS A 74 -13.97 10.93 -21.78
N ALA A 75 -14.96 11.21 -20.93
CA ALA A 75 -14.78 12.12 -19.81
C ALA A 75 -13.66 11.69 -18.85
N VAL A 76 -13.55 10.41 -18.53
CA VAL A 76 -12.46 9.85 -17.71
C VAL A 76 -11.11 10.02 -18.41
N SER A 77 -11.03 9.72 -19.71
CA SER A 77 -9.80 9.85 -20.50
C SER A 77 -9.31 11.29 -20.63
N GLU A 78 -10.23 12.26 -20.67
CA GLU A 78 -9.92 13.70 -20.77
C GLU A 78 -9.75 14.34 -19.39
N TRP A 79 -10.17 13.66 -18.32
CA TRP A 79 -10.14 14.18 -16.96
C TRP A 79 -8.72 14.57 -16.53
N ASN A 80 -8.62 15.77 -15.95
CA ASN A 80 -7.41 16.35 -15.39
C ASN A 80 -7.73 17.00 -14.03
N PRO A 81 -7.10 16.55 -12.93
CA PRO A 81 -7.41 17.04 -11.58
C PRO A 81 -7.18 18.54 -11.39
N LYS A 82 -6.35 19.19 -12.21
CA LYS A 82 -6.02 20.61 -12.06
C LYS A 82 -7.03 21.55 -12.70
N ILE A 83 -7.80 21.06 -13.67
CA ILE A 83 -8.68 21.88 -14.51
C ILE A 83 -10.14 21.45 -14.33
N ALA A 84 -10.39 20.17 -14.05
CA ALA A 84 -11.72 19.63 -13.93
C ALA A 84 -12.46 20.25 -12.73
N ALA A 85 -13.69 20.72 -12.99
CA ALA A 85 -14.59 21.19 -11.94
C ALA A 85 -15.09 20.05 -11.06
N GLN A 86 -15.32 18.87 -11.66
CA GLN A 86 -15.83 17.68 -10.99
C GLN A 86 -14.72 16.67 -10.71
N SER A 87 -14.83 15.97 -9.58
CA SER A 87 -13.90 14.90 -9.24
C SER A 87 -14.15 13.68 -10.14
N LEU A 88 -13.11 12.85 -10.28
CA LEU A 88 -13.25 11.60 -11.03
C LEU A 88 -14.28 10.66 -10.37
N GLN A 89 -14.41 10.74 -9.04
CA GLN A 89 -15.42 10.00 -8.29
C GLN A 89 -16.83 10.40 -8.74
N ALA A 90 -17.12 11.70 -8.81
CA ALA A 90 -18.44 12.21 -9.23
C ALA A 90 -18.83 11.75 -10.65
N ILE A 91 -17.85 11.55 -11.54
CA ILE A 91 -18.09 11.08 -12.91
C ILE A 91 -18.38 9.57 -12.95
N VAL A 92 -17.66 8.76 -12.16
CA VAL A 92 -17.66 7.29 -12.28
C VAL A 92 -18.60 6.61 -11.30
N PHE A 93 -18.60 7.03 -10.04
CA PHE A 93 -19.27 6.32 -8.95
C PHE A 93 -20.78 6.20 -9.10
N PRO A 94 -21.50 7.23 -9.61
CA PRO A 94 -22.94 7.14 -9.77
C PRO A 94 -23.39 6.03 -10.73
N TRP A 95 -22.49 5.51 -11.57
CA TRP A 95 -22.77 4.45 -12.53
C TRP A 95 -22.40 3.04 -12.03
N LEU A 96 -21.76 2.92 -10.85
CA LEU A 96 -21.28 1.62 -10.34
C LEU A 96 -22.41 0.62 -10.11
N SER A 97 -23.58 1.08 -9.67
CA SER A 97 -24.76 0.24 -9.44
C SER A 97 -25.48 -0.20 -10.73
N HIS A 98 -25.22 0.47 -11.86
CA HIS A 98 -26.03 0.31 -13.08
C HIS A 98 -25.33 -0.46 -14.19
N VAL A 99 -24.01 -0.40 -14.25
CA VAL A 99 -23.24 -0.86 -15.41
C VAL A 99 -22.76 -2.33 -15.26
N GLY A 100 -22.78 -2.87 -14.04
CA GLY A 100 -22.46 -4.28 -13.79
C GLY A 100 -21.06 -4.67 -14.30
N LEU A 101 -20.97 -5.79 -15.03
CA LEU A 101 -19.70 -6.32 -15.57
C LEU A 101 -19.03 -5.41 -16.61
N ARG A 102 -19.79 -4.54 -17.28
CA ARG A 102 -19.25 -3.58 -18.28
C ARG A 102 -18.35 -2.51 -17.65
N MET A 103 -18.32 -2.44 -16.32
CA MET A 103 -17.61 -1.43 -15.55
C MET A 103 -16.12 -1.75 -15.38
N GLU A 104 -15.67 -2.98 -15.66
CA GLU A 104 -14.27 -3.38 -15.45
C GLU A 104 -13.28 -2.50 -16.20
N ASP A 105 -13.54 -2.24 -17.49
CA ASP A 105 -12.69 -1.38 -18.32
C ASP A 105 -12.73 0.08 -17.85
N LEU A 106 -13.93 0.60 -17.56
CA LEU A 106 -14.12 1.98 -17.11
C LEU A 106 -13.44 2.24 -15.75
N VAL A 107 -13.61 1.33 -14.79
CA VAL A 107 -12.89 1.37 -13.50
C VAL A 107 -11.40 1.19 -13.71
N GLY A 108 -10.98 0.35 -14.65
CA GLY A 108 -9.58 0.19 -15.03
C GLY A 108 -8.95 1.52 -15.45
N ASP A 109 -9.60 2.25 -16.35
CA ASP A 109 -9.16 3.56 -16.82
C ASP A 109 -9.19 4.62 -15.73
N ALA A 110 -10.24 4.62 -14.89
CA ALA A 110 -10.33 5.54 -13.77
C ALA A 110 -9.23 5.28 -12.72
N LYS A 111 -8.94 4.02 -12.40
CA LYS A 111 -7.80 3.63 -11.55
C LYS A 111 -6.48 4.10 -12.15
N ARG A 112 -6.28 4.01 -13.47
CA ARG A 112 -5.07 4.54 -14.14
C ARG A 112 -4.95 6.05 -13.96
N LYS A 113 -6.07 6.79 -14.05
CA LYS A 113 -6.11 8.24 -13.81
C LYS A 113 -5.79 8.60 -12.36
N VAL A 114 -6.35 7.88 -11.37
CA VAL A 114 -5.99 8.07 -9.95
C VAL A 114 -4.50 7.82 -9.71
N ARG A 115 -3.95 6.71 -10.23
CA ARG A 115 -2.50 6.43 -10.12
C ARG A 115 -1.65 7.54 -10.75
N SER A 116 -2.07 8.08 -11.89
CA SER A 116 -1.39 9.20 -12.55
C SER A 116 -1.43 10.47 -11.68
N ASN A 117 -2.58 10.78 -11.08
CA ASN A 117 -2.73 11.90 -10.16
C ASN A 117 -1.79 11.76 -8.94
N LEU A 118 -1.80 10.60 -8.27
CA LEU A 118 -0.93 10.33 -7.13
C LEU A 118 0.57 10.34 -7.49
N ARG A 119 0.91 9.90 -8.71
CA ARG A 119 2.27 10.02 -9.23
C ARG A 119 2.69 11.48 -9.40
N GLY A 120 1.79 12.34 -9.88
CA GLY A 120 2.04 13.77 -10.08
C GLY A 120 1.91 14.64 -8.82
N TRP A 121 1.33 14.11 -7.75
CA TRP A 121 1.11 14.80 -6.48
C TRP A 121 2.41 15.35 -5.86
N LYS A 122 2.37 16.55 -5.29
CA LYS A 122 3.49 17.14 -4.56
C LYS A 122 3.13 17.38 -3.10
N VAL A 123 4.14 17.33 -2.24
CA VAL A 123 3.95 17.60 -0.81
C VAL A 123 3.55 19.07 -0.63
N GLY A 124 2.45 19.32 0.07
CA GLY A 124 1.83 20.63 0.22
C GLY A 124 0.59 20.86 -0.66
N ASP A 125 0.33 20.02 -1.68
CA ASP A 125 -0.92 20.09 -2.47
C ASP A 125 -2.16 19.62 -1.67
N GLY A 126 -1.95 19.11 -0.45
CA GLY A 126 -2.98 18.46 0.37
C GLY A 126 -3.37 17.08 -0.17
N VAL A 127 -4.21 16.36 0.58
CA VAL A 127 -4.79 15.11 0.09
C VAL A 127 -5.76 15.43 -1.08
N PRO A 128 -5.64 14.75 -2.24
CA PRO A 128 -6.58 14.93 -3.34
C PRO A 128 -8.04 14.73 -2.90
N LYS A 129 -8.92 15.63 -3.34
CA LYS A 129 -10.36 15.53 -3.08
C LYS A 129 -10.91 14.20 -3.56
N ASP A 130 -11.85 13.64 -2.80
CA ASP A 130 -12.56 12.39 -3.11
C ASP A 130 -11.64 11.20 -3.34
N LEU A 131 -10.46 11.20 -2.72
CA LEU A 131 -9.50 10.10 -2.84
C LEU A 131 -9.92 8.86 -2.03
N ILE A 132 -10.49 9.06 -0.84
CA ILE A 132 -10.82 7.99 0.11
C ILE A 132 -11.77 6.93 -0.50
N PRO A 133 -12.87 7.29 -1.20
CA PRO A 133 -13.76 6.30 -1.81
C PRO A 133 -13.08 5.36 -2.81
N TRP A 134 -11.94 5.76 -3.39
CA TRP A 134 -11.18 4.89 -4.29
C TRP A 134 -10.52 3.72 -3.56
N LYS A 135 -10.31 3.79 -2.24
CA LYS A 135 -9.70 2.70 -1.47
C LYS A 135 -10.44 1.37 -1.70
N ASP A 136 -11.77 1.40 -1.65
CA ASP A 136 -12.61 0.21 -1.84
C ASP A 136 -12.55 -0.29 -3.30
N ILE A 137 -12.51 0.64 -4.26
CA ILE A 137 -12.40 0.31 -5.69
C ILE A 137 -11.05 -0.34 -6.00
N PHE A 138 -9.96 0.15 -5.43
CA PHE A 138 -8.64 -0.46 -5.59
C PHE A 138 -8.53 -1.79 -4.85
N GLY A 139 -9.13 -1.90 -3.67
CA GLY A 139 -8.89 -2.97 -2.71
C GLY A 139 -7.59 -2.72 -1.93
N SER A 140 -7.52 -3.23 -0.70
CA SER A 140 -6.45 -2.89 0.26
C SER A 140 -5.05 -3.08 -0.29
N LYS A 141 -4.75 -4.26 -0.87
CA LYS A 141 -3.40 -4.58 -1.39
C LYS A 141 -2.92 -3.59 -2.47
N ASP A 142 -3.77 -3.32 -3.45
CA ASP A 142 -3.45 -2.42 -4.56
C ASP A 142 -3.38 -0.96 -4.11
N TRP A 143 -4.27 -0.57 -3.20
CA TRP A 143 -4.26 0.76 -2.58
C TRP A 143 -2.92 1.04 -1.90
N ASP A 144 -2.50 0.12 -1.03
CA ASP A 144 -1.26 0.24 -0.30
C ASP A 144 -0.03 0.26 -1.22
N ASN A 145 -0.01 -0.58 -2.26
CA ASN A 145 1.05 -0.60 -3.25
C ASN A 145 1.18 0.75 -3.99
N VAL A 146 0.05 1.38 -4.32
CA VAL A 146 0.02 2.68 -4.99
C VAL A 146 0.56 3.77 -4.06
N LEU A 147 0.14 3.80 -2.79
CA LEU A 147 0.63 4.77 -1.81
C LEU A 147 2.12 4.57 -1.51
N LEU A 148 2.56 3.34 -1.27
CA LEU A 148 3.97 2.97 -1.07
C LEU A 148 4.86 3.38 -2.24
N LYS A 149 4.34 3.30 -3.47
CA LYS A 149 5.11 3.62 -4.67
C LYS A 149 5.19 5.12 -4.96
N TYR A 150 4.11 5.86 -4.74
CA TYR A 150 4.00 7.24 -5.25
C TYR A 150 3.97 8.32 -4.17
N ILE A 151 3.50 8.01 -2.97
CA ILE A 151 3.27 8.99 -1.90
C ILE A 151 4.34 8.86 -0.81
N ILE A 152 4.53 7.65 -0.27
CA ILE A 152 5.46 7.41 0.84
C ILE A 152 6.88 7.94 0.57
N PRO A 153 7.51 7.71 -0.60
CA PRO A 153 8.87 8.20 -0.85
C PRO A 153 8.96 9.74 -0.78
N LYS A 154 7.91 10.44 -1.21
CA LYS A 154 7.85 11.92 -1.20
C LYS A 154 7.67 12.45 0.23
N LEU A 155 6.82 11.80 1.03
CA LEU A 155 6.65 12.13 2.45
C LEU A 155 7.95 11.90 3.23
N SER A 156 8.59 10.73 3.05
CA SER A 156 9.87 10.43 3.70
C SER A 156 10.98 11.41 3.30
N SER A 157 11.14 11.72 2.01
CA SER A 157 12.13 12.71 1.54
C SER A 157 11.84 14.10 2.12
N THR A 158 10.58 14.51 2.21
CA THR A 158 10.22 15.80 2.82
C THR A 158 10.59 15.88 4.30
N LEU A 159 10.32 14.83 5.07
CA LEU A 159 10.78 14.76 6.46
C LEU A 159 12.30 14.67 6.56
N ARG A 160 12.98 14.03 5.62
CA ARG A 160 14.44 13.92 5.62
C ARG A 160 15.12 15.26 5.34
N GLU A 161 14.64 15.98 4.34
CA GLU A 161 15.34 17.14 3.77
C GLU A 161 14.81 18.47 4.34
N ASN A 162 13.50 18.59 4.51
CA ASN A 162 12.87 19.88 4.82
C ASN A 162 12.47 20.02 6.29
N PHE A 163 12.39 18.91 7.03
CA PHE A 163 12.04 18.95 8.45
C PHE A 163 13.28 19.06 9.36
N ALA A 164 13.28 20.08 10.21
CA ALA A 164 14.26 20.27 11.27
C ALA A 164 13.55 20.49 12.62
N VAL A 165 14.12 19.93 13.68
CA VAL A 165 13.60 20.09 15.05
C VAL A 165 14.32 21.24 15.71
N ASN A 166 13.63 22.37 15.89
CA ASN A 166 14.17 23.60 16.45
C ASN A 166 13.27 24.12 17.58
N PRO A 167 13.67 23.99 18.86
CA PRO A 167 12.87 24.42 20.01
C PRO A 167 12.51 25.92 20.03
N ARG A 168 13.29 26.77 19.35
CA ARG A 168 13.07 28.23 19.34
C ARG A 168 12.13 28.72 18.24
N SER A 169 12.09 28.01 17.12
CA SER A 169 11.32 28.39 15.94
C SER A 169 10.96 27.13 15.18
N GLN A 170 9.99 26.38 15.71
CA GLN A 170 9.58 25.11 15.13
C GLN A 170 8.69 25.35 13.90
N ASP A 171 9.13 24.85 12.74
CA ASP A 171 8.29 24.72 11.56
C ASP A 171 7.62 23.33 11.56
N LEU A 172 6.29 23.31 11.58
CA LEU A 172 5.49 22.09 11.53
C LEU A 172 5.00 21.76 10.11
N GLY A 173 5.18 22.65 9.12
CA GLY A 173 4.68 22.47 7.76
C GLY A 173 5.03 21.10 7.16
N PRO A 174 6.32 20.69 7.16
CA PRO A 174 6.74 19.39 6.64
C PRO A 174 6.08 18.19 7.36
N LEU A 175 5.93 18.28 8.68
CA LEU A 175 5.32 17.21 9.47
C LEU A 175 3.80 17.16 9.29
N ASN A 176 3.13 18.32 9.28
CA ASN A 176 1.70 18.41 9.05
C ASN A 176 1.34 17.83 7.68
N ALA A 177 2.12 18.10 6.64
CA ALA A 177 1.91 17.52 5.32
C ALA A 177 2.04 15.98 5.30
N VAL A 178 2.77 15.38 6.25
CA VAL A 178 2.80 13.92 6.46
C VAL A 178 1.60 13.45 7.25
N LEU A 179 1.23 14.16 8.32
CA LEU A 179 0.10 13.83 9.19
C LEU A 179 -1.26 14.00 8.50
N GLU A 180 -1.37 14.84 7.47
CA GLU A 180 -2.57 14.95 6.61
C GLU A 180 -2.96 13.62 5.96
N TRP A 181 -2.01 12.69 5.81
CA TRP A 181 -2.26 11.36 5.27
C TRP A 181 -2.60 10.30 6.32
N ALA A 182 -2.66 10.68 7.60
CA ALA A 182 -3.13 9.81 8.67
C ALA A 182 -4.59 9.39 8.40
N GLY A 183 -4.92 8.12 8.66
CA GLY A 183 -6.23 7.53 8.31
C GLY A 183 -6.40 7.12 6.83
N ILE A 184 -5.51 7.57 5.93
CA ILE A 184 -5.49 7.14 4.51
C ILE A 184 -4.39 6.11 4.28
N ILE A 185 -3.20 6.40 4.80
CA ILE A 185 -2.07 5.46 4.88
C ILE A 185 -2.26 4.60 6.15
N ARG A 186 -1.90 3.32 6.07
CA ARG A 186 -1.87 2.46 7.26
C ARG A 186 -0.91 3.00 8.31
N ASP A 187 -1.37 3.07 9.55
CA ASP A 187 -0.61 3.61 10.68
C ASP A 187 0.76 2.94 10.85
N SER A 188 0.86 1.65 10.55
CA SER A 188 2.14 0.92 10.56
C SER A 188 3.19 1.48 9.60
N ILE A 189 2.78 1.93 8.41
CA ILE A 189 3.66 2.53 7.41
C ILE A 189 4.04 3.94 7.87
N LEU A 190 3.06 4.73 8.33
CA LEU A 190 3.31 6.10 8.78
C LEU A 190 4.23 6.14 10.00
N ALA A 191 4.00 5.25 10.97
CA ALA A 191 4.83 5.07 12.14
C ALA A 191 6.28 4.71 11.78
N ARG A 192 6.49 3.86 10.77
CA ARG A 192 7.84 3.52 10.28
C ARG A 192 8.53 4.72 9.62
N VAL A 193 7.79 5.56 8.89
CA VAL A 193 8.34 6.81 8.32
C VAL A 193 8.76 7.77 9.44
N LEU A 194 7.93 7.93 10.48
CA LEU A 194 8.23 8.79 11.62
C LEU A 194 9.42 8.27 12.44
N GLU A 195 9.49 6.95 12.65
CA GLU A 195 10.64 6.30 13.30
C GLU A 195 11.94 6.59 12.56
N ALA A 196 11.95 6.44 11.23
CA ALA A 196 13.15 6.62 10.42
C ALA A 196 13.57 8.09 10.28
N GLU A 197 12.63 9.02 10.03
CA GLU A 197 12.97 10.38 9.60
C GLU A 197 12.74 11.46 10.68
N PHE A 198 11.86 11.22 11.66
CA PHE A 198 11.51 12.21 12.71
C PHE A 198 12.25 11.94 14.02
N PHE A 199 12.12 10.74 14.61
CA PHE A 199 12.54 10.50 15.99
C PHE A 199 14.05 10.65 16.20
N GLY A 200 14.88 10.30 15.22
CA GLY A 200 16.32 10.51 15.32
C GLY A 200 16.70 11.99 15.48
N LYS A 201 16.08 12.87 14.68
CA LYS A 201 16.27 14.32 14.77
C LYS A 201 15.76 14.87 16.10
N TRP A 202 14.57 14.43 16.50
CA TRP A 202 13.91 14.88 17.72
C TRP A 202 14.70 14.49 18.98
N LEU A 203 15.15 13.22 19.10
CA LEU A 203 15.98 12.75 20.20
C LEU A 203 17.34 13.45 20.24
N SER A 204 17.94 13.71 19.07
CA SER A 204 19.21 14.44 18.99
C SER A 204 19.09 15.86 19.54
N THR A 205 18.04 16.59 19.15
CA THR A 205 17.78 17.93 19.67
C THR A 205 17.52 17.91 21.18
N LEU A 206 16.76 16.92 21.67
CA LEU A 206 16.53 16.74 23.09
C LEU A 206 17.85 16.48 23.86
N HIS A 207 18.73 15.62 23.34
CA HIS A 207 20.05 15.36 23.94
C HIS A 207 20.91 16.63 24.01
N VAL A 208 20.96 17.42 22.92
CA VAL A 208 21.70 18.69 22.89
C VAL A 208 21.14 19.68 23.92
N TRP A 209 19.82 19.75 24.08
CA TRP A 209 19.19 20.64 25.05
C TRP A 209 19.49 20.22 26.49
N LEU A 210 19.39 18.91 26.79
CA LEU A 210 19.70 18.35 28.12
C LEU A 210 21.18 18.44 28.52
N THR A 211 22.09 18.47 27.54
CA THR A 211 23.54 18.60 27.78
C THR A 211 24.04 20.05 27.75
N SER A 212 23.14 21.01 27.59
CA SER A 212 23.48 22.45 27.63
C SER A 212 23.96 22.89 29.03
N LYS A 213 24.65 24.04 29.11
CA LYS A 213 25.27 24.52 30.37
C LYS A 213 24.27 24.76 31.51
N LYS A 214 23.03 25.11 31.18
CA LYS A 214 21.92 25.35 32.12
C LYS A 214 20.60 24.93 31.47
N PRO A 215 20.27 23.62 31.47
CA PRO A 215 19.02 23.14 30.88
C PRO A 215 17.85 23.61 31.75
N ASN A 216 16.83 24.20 31.13
CA ASN A 216 15.56 24.48 31.79
C ASN A 216 14.64 23.26 31.64
N PHE A 217 14.54 22.44 32.69
CA PHE A 217 13.76 21.21 32.64
C PHE A 217 12.26 21.46 32.48
N ASP A 218 11.72 22.57 32.97
CA ASP A 218 10.31 22.91 32.83
C ASP A 218 9.95 23.15 31.35
N GLU A 219 10.78 23.95 30.65
CA GLU A 219 10.63 24.17 29.20
C GLU A 219 10.79 22.87 28.40
N ILE A 220 11.70 21.98 28.81
CA ILE A 220 11.91 20.68 28.14
C ILE A 220 10.68 19.77 28.31
N VAL A 221 10.08 19.76 29.51
CA VAL A 221 8.84 19.01 29.77
C VAL A 221 7.68 19.58 28.95
N GLU A 222 7.50 20.90 28.92
CA GLU A 222 6.46 21.54 28.09
C GLU A 222 6.63 21.23 26.61
N TRP A 223 7.87 21.28 26.11
CA TRP A 223 8.20 20.93 24.74
C TRP A 223 7.89 19.47 24.41
N TYR A 224 8.24 18.53 25.30
CA TYR A 224 7.86 17.12 25.16
C TYR A 224 6.33 16.96 25.08
N GLN A 225 5.59 17.62 25.98
CA GLN A 225 4.13 17.55 26.03
C GLN A 225 3.49 18.17 24.78
N PHE A 226 4.07 19.25 24.24
CA PHE A 226 3.62 19.85 22.99
C PHE A 226 3.65 18.84 21.84
N TRP A 227 4.78 18.15 21.63
CA TRP A 227 4.89 17.13 20.59
C TRP A 227 3.92 15.97 20.80
N LYS A 228 3.90 15.42 22.01
CA LYS A 228 3.11 14.22 22.31
C LYS A 228 1.60 14.48 22.29
N LYS A 229 1.12 15.64 22.78
CA LYS A 229 -0.32 15.90 22.97
C LYS A 229 -0.94 16.82 21.93
N LYS A 230 -0.19 17.75 21.35
CA LYS A 230 -0.75 18.75 20.42
C LYS A 230 -0.45 18.46 18.96
N VAL A 231 0.68 17.84 18.65
CA VAL A 231 1.12 17.64 17.26
C VAL A 231 0.72 16.26 16.73
N PHE A 232 0.91 15.20 17.52
CA PHE A 232 0.66 13.83 17.05
C PHE A 232 -0.80 13.39 17.28
N PRO A 233 -1.47 12.81 16.27
CA PRO A 233 -2.77 12.16 16.44
C PRO A 233 -2.72 10.99 17.43
N GLU A 234 -3.80 10.79 18.21
CA GLU A 234 -3.86 9.79 19.28
C GLU A 234 -3.62 8.36 18.77
N HIS A 235 -4.23 7.97 17.65
CA HIS A 235 -4.06 6.63 17.06
C HIS A 235 -2.60 6.30 16.69
N LEU A 236 -1.78 7.30 16.34
CA LEU A 236 -0.36 7.08 16.06
C LEU A 236 0.47 6.94 17.34
N LEU A 237 0.05 7.57 18.44
CA LEU A 237 0.75 7.47 19.73
C LEU A 237 0.63 6.07 20.34
N GLU A 238 -0.45 5.35 20.03
CA GLU A 238 -0.67 3.96 20.45
C GLU A 238 0.23 2.97 19.69
N TYR A 239 0.79 3.39 18.54
CA TYR A 239 1.60 2.50 17.72
C TYR A 239 2.97 2.24 18.37
N PRO A 240 3.42 0.97 18.50
CA PRO A 240 4.60 0.62 19.32
C PRO A 240 5.89 1.36 18.97
N SER A 241 6.19 1.60 17.69
CA SER A 241 7.41 2.31 17.30
C SER A 241 7.39 3.80 17.67
N VAL A 242 6.21 4.44 17.57
CA VAL A 242 6.01 5.84 17.96
C VAL A 242 6.05 5.97 19.49
N ALA A 243 5.34 5.08 20.20
CA ALA A 243 5.36 5.01 21.65
C ALA A 243 6.79 4.82 22.19
N SER A 244 7.55 3.88 21.61
CA SER A 244 8.96 3.64 21.92
C SER A 244 9.84 4.86 21.64
N GLY A 245 9.59 5.60 20.55
CA GLY A 245 10.27 6.87 20.27
C GLY A 245 10.12 7.91 21.38
N PHE A 246 8.88 8.11 21.86
CA PHE A 246 8.60 9.02 22.97
C PHE A 246 9.06 8.50 24.33
N GLU A 247 9.03 7.19 24.55
CA GLU A 247 9.55 6.57 25.78
C GLU A 247 11.07 6.77 25.89
N ARG A 248 11.81 6.56 24.78
CA ARG A 248 13.24 6.84 24.73
C ARG A 248 13.56 8.29 25.09
N GLY A 249 12.76 9.25 24.61
CA GLY A 249 12.92 10.65 24.99
C GLY A 249 12.75 10.88 26.50
N LEU A 250 11.71 10.26 27.09
CA LEU A 250 11.45 10.34 28.53
C LEU A 250 12.58 9.70 29.35
N GLN A 251 13.09 8.54 28.93
CA GLN A 251 14.24 7.89 29.56
C GLN A 251 15.50 8.77 29.50
N LEU A 252 15.71 9.49 28.40
CA LEU A 252 16.81 10.43 28.23
C LEU A 252 16.71 11.61 29.21
N MET A 253 15.50 12.16 29.39
CA MET A 253 15.22 13.22 30.37
C MET A 253 15.46 12.74 31.80
N ASN A 254 14.94 11.56 32.16
CA ASN A 254 15.12 10.97 33.50
C ASN A 254 16.59 10.72 33.81
N SER A 255 17.35 10.20 32.83
CA SER A 255 18.79 9.97 32.96
C SER A 255 19.57 11.27 33.13
N ALA A 256 19.21 12.32 32.38
CA ALA A 256 19.83 13.63 32.51
C ALA A 256 19.57 14.26 33.89
N MET A 257 18.34 14.15 34.41
CA MET A 257 18.01 14.60 35.77
C MET A 257 18.81 13.84 36.83
N ALA A 258 18.94 12.51 36.71
CA ALA A 258 19.71 11.69 37.65
C ALA A 258 21.21 12.00 37.64
N LEU A 259 21.77 12.34 36.47
CA LEU A 259 23.19 12.69 36.32
C LEU A 259 23.50 14.13 36.75
N GLY A 260 22.50 15.02 36.80
CA GLY A 260 22.63 16.42 37.18
C GLY A 260 23.72 17.14 36.38
N PRO A 261 24.70 17.81 37.04
CA PRO A 261 25.75 18.55 36.34
C PRO A 261 26.67 17.66 35.48
N ASN A 262 26.69 16.34 35.72
CA ASN A 262 27.47 15.39 34.92
C ASN A 262 26.79 14.96 33.62
N ALA A 263 25.53 15.37 33.37
CA ALA A 263 24.78 14.99 32.18
C ALA A 263 25.53 15.35 30.89
N ALA A 264 26.16 16.53 30.83
CA ALA A 264 26.93 16.97 29.67
C ALA A 264 28.10 16.04 29.29
N ALA A 265 28.68 15.32 30.27
CA ALA A 265 29.82 14.42 30.04
C ALA A 265 29.42 12.94 29.92
N LYS A 266 28.33 12.52 30.58
CA LYS A 266 27.98 11.10 30.76
C LYS A 266 26.68 10.66 30.09
N LEU A 267 25.87 11.58 29.56
CA LEU A 267 24.62 11.23 28.91
C LEU A 267 24.90 10.58 27.53
N PRO A 268 24.49 9.31 27.30
CA PRO A 268 24.74 8.63 26.05
C PRO A 268 24.02 9.34 24.90
N LYS A 269 24.67 9.42 23.75
CA LYS A 269 24.05 9.95 22.53
C LYS A 269 22.91 9.01 22.10
N PRO A 270 21.77 9.54 21.65
CA PRO A 270 20.70 8.70 21.10
C PRO A 270 21.24 7.84 19.98
N ASP A 271 20.95 6.53 20.01
CA ASP A 271 21.31 5.64 18.92
C ASP A 271 20.42 5.95 17.71
N LEU A 272 21.02 6.55 16.68
CA LEU A 272 20.37 6.96 15.43
C LEU A 272 20.38 5.82 14.38
N THR A 273 20.97 4.66 14.70
CA THR A 273 21.30 3.62 13.72
C THR A 273 20.49 2.33 13.86
N ARG A 274 19.48 2.28 14.74
CA ARG A 274 18.63 1.09 14.84
C ARG A 274 17.79 0.91 13.59
N ASP A 275 18.21 -0.07 12.78
CA ASP A 275 17.52 -0.58 11.61
C ASP A 275 16.14 -1.17 12.04
N PRO A 276 15.02 -0.95 11.31
CA PRO A 276 13.66 -1.27 11.78
C PRO A 276 13.32 -2.78 11.89
N LEU A 277 14.31 -3.67 11.88
CA LEU A 277 14.10 -5.12 11.75
C LEU A 277 14.78 -5.95 12.85
N THR A 278 15.35 -5.34 13.89
CA THR A 278 15.97 -6.10 14.98
C THR A 278 15.15 -5.96 16.28
N PRO A 279 14.42 -7.01 16.70
CA PRO A 279 13.95 -7.13 18.07
C PRO A 279 15.16 -7.10 19.01
N GLY A 280 15.02 -6.40 20.14
CA GLY A 280 16.13 -5.96 20.97
C GLY A 280 17.17 -7.03 21.35
N THR A 281 18.42 -6.59 21.43
CA THR A 281 19.41 -7.21 22.32
C THR A 281 20.17 -6.10 23.04
N THR A 282 20.24 -6.27 24.35
CA THR A 282 20.99 -5.46 25.31
C THR A 282 22.50 -5.64 25.10
N VAL A 283 23.22 -4.51 25.14
CA VAL A 283 24.63 -4.30 25.55
C VAL A 283 25.64 -5.45 25.36
N GLY A 284 26.67 -5.21 24.53
CA GLY A 284 28.03 -5.70 24.81
C GLY A 284 28.92 -6.05 23.60
N GLY A 285 30.01 -5.30 23.41
CA GLY A 285 31.29 -5.88 22.98
C GLY A 285 31.70 -5.86 21.50
N LYS A 286 32.60 -4.92 21.18
CA LYS A 286 33.66 -4.91 20.13
C LYS A 286 33.73 -6.10 19.14
N SER A 287 33.76 -5.82 17.83
CA SER A 287 35.01 -5.84 17.00
C SER A 287 34.77 -5.83 15.48
N LYS A 288 35.58 -4.98 14.82
CA LYS A 288 36.25 -5.11 13.51
C LYS A 288 35.48 -5.18 12.18
N ALA A 289 36.01 -4.36 11.27
CA ALA A 289 35.63 -4.10 9.89
C ALA A 289 35.95 -5.25 8.91
N ALA A 290 35.22 -5.29 7.80
CA ALA A 290 35.77 -5.59 6.47
C ALA A 290 34.86 -5.04 5.35
N ASN A 291 35.52 -4.45 4.35
CA ASN A 291 34.99 -3.89 3.10
C ASN A 291 34.21 -4.91 2.25
N GLY A 292 33.26 -4.39 1.46
CA GLY A 292 32.69 -5.09 0.31
C GLY A 292 31.71 -4.22 -0.47
N THR A 293 32.21 -3.52 -1.48
CA THR A 293 31.42 -2.78 -2.47
C THR A 293 30.54 -3.71 -3.32
N ALA A 294 29.22 -3.48 -3.37
CA ALA A 294 28.37 -3.99 -4.45
C ALA A 294 27.23 -3.02 -4.77
N ARG A 295 27.10 -2.69 -6.05
CA ARG A 295 26.05 -1.85 -6.66
C ARG A 295 24.65 -2.47 -6.54
N PRO A 296 23.58 -1.67 -6.62
CA PRO A 296 22.22 -2.10 -6.33
C PRO A 296 21.50 -2.69 -7.56
N GLN A 297 20.75 -3.77 -7.37
CA GLN A 297 19.65 -4.20 -8.25
C GLN A 297 18.48 -4.79 -7.43
N PRO A 298 17.24 -4.72 -7.97
CA PRO A 298 16.03 -4.52 -7.18
C PRO A 298 15.27 -5.80 -6.79
N SER A 299 14.44 -5.65 -5.75
CA SER A 299 13.28 -6.47 -5.37
C SER A 299 13.47 -7.99 -5.16
N HIS A 300 14.10 -8.36 -4.04
CA HIS A 300 13.94 -9.71 -3.42
C HIS A 300 14.02 -9.70 -1.88
N ALA A 301 13.86 -8.54 -1.21
CA ALA A 301 14.12 -8.43 0.23
C ALA A 301 13.17 -9.28 1.10
N ALA A 302 11.92 -9.52 0.67
CA ALA A 302 10.97 -10.35 1.39
C ALA A 302 11.27 -11.86 1.26
N ASP A 303 11.70 -12.30 0.07
CA ASP A 303 12.10 -13.71 -0.16
C ASP A 303 13.35 -14.08 0.64
N VAL A 304 14.27 -13.11 0.85
CA VAL A 304 15.45 -13.31 1.70
C VAL A 304 15.04 -13.46 3.16
N SER A 305 14.06 -12.69 3.67
CA SER A 305 13.62 -12.80 5.07
C SER A 305 12.88 -14.11 5.36
N PHE A 306 11.94 -14.53 4.51
CA PHE A 306 11.22 -15.77 4.75
C PHE A 306 12.12 -17.00 4.57
N ARG A 307 13.05 -16.93 3.60
CA ARG A 307 14.09 -17.95 3.47
C ARG A 307 14.95 -18.07 4.73
N THR A 308 15.33 -16.96 5.36
CA THR A 308 16.08 -17.01 6.64
C THR A 308 15.28 -17.70 7.73
N ILE A 309 13.97 -17.45 7.83
CA ILE A 309 13.09 -18.12 8.80
C ILE A 309 13.01 -19.63 8.52
N VAL A 310 12.85 -20.02 7.25
CA VAL A 310 12.80 -21.43 6.83
C VAL A 310 14.14 -22.13 7.10
N ASP A 311 15.26 -21.44 6.87
CA ASP A 311 16.62 -21.93 7.10
C ASP A 311 16.90 -22.11 8.59
N GLU A 312 16.55 -21.13 9.42
CA GLU A 312 16.66 -21.20 10.88
C GLU A 312 15.78 -22.31 11.47
N PHE A 313 14.55 -22.48 10.97
CA PHE A 313 13.65 -23.54 11.40
C PHE A 313 14.12 -24.93 10.97
N ALA A 314 14.67 -25.07 9.76
CA ALA A 314 15.28 -26.31 9.30
C ALA A 314 16.53 -26.65 10.14
N ALA A 315 17.39 -25.66 10.40
CA ALA A 315 18.58 -25.83 11.22
C ALA A 315 18.25 -26.26 12.66
N ALA A 316 17.19 -25.69 13.26
CA ALA A 316 16.69 -26.11 14.58
C ALA A 316 16.27 -27.59 14.64
N HIS A 317 15.91 -28.20 13.50
CA HIS A 317 15.53 -29.60 13.37
C HIS A 317 16.62 -30.48 12.73
N ASN A 318 17.88 -30.03 12.70
CA ASN A 318 19.02 -30.72 12.07
C ASN A 318 18.84 -31.01 10.57
N LEU A 319 18.10 -30.15 9.87
CA LEU A 319 17.91 -30.20 8.42
C LEU A 319 18.68 -29.04 7.77
N LEU A 320 19.20 -29.29 6.56
CA LEU A 320 19.91 -28.31 5.76
C LEU A 320 19.07 -27.91 4.55
N LEU A 321 18.94 -26.61 4.32
CA LEU A 321 18.30 -26.03 3.13
C LEU A 321 19.34 -25.81 2.02
N MET A 322 19.43 -26.74 1.07
CA MET A 322 20.40 -26.66 -0.02
C MET A 322 19.77 -26.08 -1.30
N PRO A 323 20.33 -25.03 -1.92
CA PRO A 323 19.85 -24.53 -3.20
C PRO A 323 20.09 -25.58 -4.29
N THR A 324 19.08 -25.85 -5.12
CA THR A 324 19.25 -26.66 -6.32
C THR A 324 19.40 -25.76 -7.55
N GLN A 325 20.18 -26.18 -8.54
CA GLN A 325 20.30 -25.46 -9.83
C GLN A 325 19.04 -25.64 -10.72
N ARG A 326 17.90 -26.00 -10.13
CA ARG A 326 16.63 -26.23 -10.82
C ARG A 326 15.64 -25.16 -10.39
N THR A 327 14.80 -24.75 -11.34
CA THR A 327 13.69 -23.84 -11.10
C THR A 327 12.38 -24.55 -11.37
N HIS A 328 11.33 -24.15 -10.68
CA HIS A 328 9.99 -24.69 -10.91
C HIS A 328 9.42 -24.17 -12.25
N GLU A 329 8.82 -25.05 -13.07
CA GLU A 329 8.47 -24.73 -14.45
C GLU A 329 7.38 -23.64 -14.58
N ARG A 330 6.40 -23.63 -13.67
CA ARG A 330 5.27 -22.67 -13.71
C ARG A 330 5.56 -21.37 -12.95
N SER A 331 6.19 -21.45 -11.78
CA SER A 331 6.46 -20.26 -10.94
C SER A 331 7.82 -19.63 -11.20
N ARG A 332 8.72 -20.31 -11.94
CA ARG A 332 10.12 -19.92 -12.17
C ARG A 332 10.94 -19.67 -10.90
N MET A 333 10.45 -20.12 -9.75
CA MET A 333 11.12 -19.97 -8.46
C MET A 333 12.26 -20.98 -8.31
N PRO A 334 13.37 -20.62 -7.65
CA PRO A 334 14.45 -21.54 -7.35
C PRO A 334 13.96 -22.66 -6.41
N LEU A 335 14.31 -23.90 -6.73
CA LEU A 335 14.00 -25.05 -5.90
C LEU A 335 15.09 -25.25 -4.85
N TYR A 336 14.68 -25.54 -3.62
CA TYR A 336 15.54 -25.89 -2.50
C TYR A 336 15.31 -27.33 -2.10
N ARG A 337 16.36 -28.02 -1.67
CA ARG A 337 16.29 -29.37 -1.10
C ARG A 337 16.48 -29.26 0.40
N VAL A 338 15.50 -29.77 1.15
CA VAL A 338 15.56 -29.90 2.61
C VAL A 338 15.93 -31.35 2.94
N SER A 339 17.11 -31.57 3.52
CA SER A 339 17.62 -32.91 3.84
C SER A 339 18.50 -32.87 5.09
N SER A 340 18.59 -33.98 5.82
CA SER A 340 19.49 -34.13 6.97
C SER A 340 20.95 -34.36 6.56
N ASN A 341 21.19 -34.76 5.30
CA ASN A 341 22.51 -35.20 4.84
C ASN A 341 23.11 -34.22 3.82
N THR A 342 24.39 -33.90 4.01
CA THR A 342 25.19 -33.06 3.09
C THR A 342 25.48 -33.74 1.74
N SER A 343 25.14 -35.02 1.59
CA SER A 343 25.42 -35.84 0.41
C SER A 343 24.49 -35.56 -0.78
N GLY A 344 23.46 -34.72 -0.61
CA GLY A 344 22.53 -34.35 -1.69
C GLY A 344 21.63 -35.49 -2.16
N LYS A 345 21.59 -36.63 -1.45
CA LYS A 345 20.66 -37.75 -1.66
C LYS A 345 19.69 -37.83 -0.48
N GLY A 346 18.39 -38.02 -0.77
CA GLY A 346 17.32 -37.98 0.22
C GLY A 346 16.82 -36.55 0.52
N GLY A 347 15.61 -36.45 1.07
CA GLY A 347 14.95 -35.20 1.41
C GLY A 347 13.89 -34.73 0.40
N ILE A 348 13.21 -33.64 0.73
CA ILE A 348 12.11 -33.07 -0.06
C ILE A 348 12.57 -31.86 -0.88
N LEU A 349 11.93 -31.64 -2.03
CA LEU A 349 12.09 -30.41 -2.79
C LEU A 349 11.00 -29.42 -2.38
N VAL A 350 11.40 -28.18 -2.15
CA VAL A 350 10.52 -27.08 -1.78
C VAL A 350 10.85 -25.84 -2.60
N TYR A 351 9.84 -25.02 -2.89
CA TYR A 351 10.06 -23.62 -3.27
C TYR A 351 9.31 -22.71 -2.32
N LEU A 352 9.77 -21.47 -2.23
CA LEU A 352 9.22 -20.44 -1.36
C LEU A 352 8.48 -19.43 -2.25
N LEU A 353 7.23 -19.13 -1.94
CA LEU A 353 6.45 -18.11 -2.65
C LEU A 353 5.39 -17.55 -1.70
N ASP A 354 5.30 -16.22 -1.60
CA ASP A 354 4.32 -15.50 -0.78
C ASP A 354 4.28 -15.96 0.70
N ASP A 355 5.45 -16.14 1.34
CA ASP A 355 5.61 -16.64 2.72
C ASP A 355 5.00 -18.04 2.97
N VAL A 356 4.87 -18.84 1.91
CA VAL A 356 4.40 -20.24 1.98
C VAL A 356 5.48 -21.18 1.45
N VAL A 357 5.70 -22.29 2.16
CA VAL A 357 6.53 -23.39 1.69
C VAL A 357 5.68 -24.32 0.83
N TRP A 358 6.09 -24.50 -0.43
CA TRP A 358 5.46 -25.43 -1.34
C TRP A 358 6.32 -26.67 -1.47
N ALA A 359 5.77 -27.85 -1.14
CA ALA A 359 6.49 -29.11 -1.25
C ALA A 359 5.78 -30.06 -2.25
N GLY A 360 6.57 -30.70 -3.10
CA GLY A 360 6.06 -31.55 -4.18
C GLY A 360 7.12 -32.47 -4.77
N GLU A 361 6.67 -33.50 -5.48
CA GLU A 361 7.52 -34.39 -6.27
C GLU A 361 6.88 -34.55 -7.65
N GLY A 362 7.58 -34.13 -8.70
CA GLY A 362 7.02 -34.08 -10.06
C GLY A 362 6.11 -32.86 -10.28
N ASP A 363 4.87 -33.10 -10.72
CA ASP A 363 3.92 -32.07 -11.18
C ASP A 363 2.89 -31.66 -10.11
N GLU A 364 2.86 -32.34 -8.97
CA GLU A 364 1.98 -32.00 -7.83
C GLU A 364 2.75 -31.25 -6.72
N TRP A 365 2.47 -29.96 -6.59
CA TRP A 365 3.00 -29.09 -5.54
C TRP A 365 1.86 -28.64 -4.62
N LYS A 366 2.02 -28.85 -3.31
CA LYS A 366 1.02 -28.46 -2.31
C LYS A 366 1.65 -27.47 -1.31
N PRO A 367 0.87 -26.49 -0.81
CA PRO A 367 1.32 -25.63 0.28
C PRO A 367 1.39 -26.46 1.57
N VAL A 368 2.49 -26.33 2.30
CA VAL A 368 2.85 -27.15 3.45
C VAL A 368 3.36 -26.23 4.57
N SER A 369 3.02 -26.51 5.83
CA SER A 369 3.52 -25.76 6.98
C SER A 369 5.00 -26.08 7.26
N LEU A 370 5.70 -25.24 8.04
CA LEU A 370 7.09 -25.52 8.43
C LEU A 370 7.22 -26.85 9.21
N GLU A 371 6.25 -27.17 10.06
CA GLU A 371 6.21 -28.44 10.81
C GLU A 371 6.02 -29.64 9.88
N GLU A 372 5.12 -29.53 8.91
CA GLU A 372 4.86 -30.60 7.95
C GLU A 372 6.02 -30.74 6.95
N MET A 373 6.73 -29.65 6.62
CA MET A 373 7.98 -29.68 5.85
C MET A 373 9.04 -30.52 6.57
N VAL A 374 9.26 -30.28 7.87
CA VAL A 374 10.20 -31.06 8.69
C VAL A 374 9.77 -32.53 8.76
N LEU A 375 8.48 -32.79 9.00
CA LEU A 375 7.94 -34.15 9.11
C LEU A 375 8.08 -34.95 7.80
N ARG A 376 7.86 -34.30 6.65
CA ARG A 376 8.06 -34.92 5.33
C ARG A 376 9.54 -35.10 4.98
N ALA A 377 10.40 -34.18 5.42
CA ALA A 377 11.85 -34.27 5.21
C ALA A 377 12.48 -35.42 6.03
N THR A 378 12.01 -35.65 7.25
CA THR A 378 12.47 -36.77 8.11
C THR A 378 11.88 -38.11 7.70
N LYS A 379 10.65 -38.14 7.16
CA LYS A 379 10.00 -39.37 6.68
C LYS A 379 10.54 -39.90 5.34
N LYS A 380 11.18 -39.05 4.52
CA LYS A 380 11.81 -39.40 3.23
C LYS A 380 13.34 -39.58 3.33
N GLN A 381 13.84 -39.94 4.50
CA GLN A 381 15.26 -40.32 4.70
C GLN A 381 15.60 -41.64 4.01
#